data_AF-A0A7S3X9S0-F1
#
_entry.id   AF-A0A7S3X9S0-F1
#
_cell.length_a   1.000
_cell.length_b   1.000
_cell.length_c   1.000
_cell.angle_alpha   90.00
_cell.angle_beta   90.00
_cell.angle_gamma   90.00
#
_symmetry.space_group_name_H-M   'P 1'
#
loop_
_entity.id
_entity.type
_entity.pdbx_description
1 polymer ?
#
loop_
_entity_poly.entity_id
_entity_poly.type
_entity_poly.pdbx_seq_one_letter_code
_entity_poly.pdbx_strand_id
1 'polypeptide(L)'
;VGPLLNCEAAPTLFAAGDVCTYPSVATGTRVRIEHWDVATQQGRVAAKNMLGQFTPFTTTPFFWSQVLGKNLRFVGHAPEMLDRVIVEGDVAGMSFISYYTQDDEIRAVATVNKDPIAVA
;
A
#
# COMPACT_ATOMS: atom_id res chain seq x y z
N VAL A 1 3.29 11.88 9.87
CA VAL A 1 4.77 11.78 9.98
C VAL A 1 5.41 12.11 8.65
N GLY A 2 6.67 12.53 8.67
CA GLY A 2 7.47 12.72 7.47
C GLY A 2 7.87 11.41 6.79
N PRO A 3 8.64 11.46 5.69
CA PRO A 3 9.14 10.27 4.98
C PRO A 3 10.08 9.40 5.83
N LEU A 4 10.67 9.95 6.89
CA LEU A 4 11.49 9.21 7.86
C LEU A 4 10.68 8.64 9.05
N LEU A 5 9.35 8.70 8.97
CA LEU A 5 8.42 8.26 10.02
C LEU A 5 8.54 9.02 11.36
N ASN A 6 9.21 10.17 11.37
CA ASN A 6 9.25 11.09 12.51
C ASN A 6 8.06 12.07 12.50
N CYS A 7 7.65 12.49 13.69
CA CYS A 7 6.64 13.54 13.86
C CYS A 7 7.24 14.88 13.44
N GLU A 8 6.57 15.60 12.54
CA GLU A 8 7.07 16.89 12.02
C GLU A 8 7.14 17.97 13.13
N ALA A 9 6.22 17.93 14.10
CA ALA A 9 6.22 18.81 15.26
C ALA A 9 7.21 18.38 16.37
N ALA A 10 7.74 17.15 16.31
CA ALA A 10 8.66 16.60 17.30
C ALA A 10 9.62 15.61 16.61
N PRO A 11 10.74 16.08 16.01
CA PRO A 11 11.58 15.24 15.14
C PRO A 11 12.20 14.00 15.78
N THR A 12 12.25 13.94 17.12
CA THR A 12 12.76 12.80 17.89
C THR A 12 11.67 11.75 18.21
N LEU A 13 10.40 12.07 17.96
CA LEU A 13 9.28 11.15 18.12
C LEU A 13 8.98 10.45 16.79
N PHE A 14 8.81 9.13 16.81
CA PHE A 14 8.49 8.33 15.63
C PHE A 14 7.13 7.66 15.80
N ALA A 15 6.44 7.41 14.68
CA ALA A 15 5.20 6.62 14.67
C ALA A 15 5.22 5.59 13.54
N ALA A 16 4.61 4.44 13.81
CA ALA A 16 4.49 3.31 12.90
C ALA A 16 3.17 2.56 13.18
N GLY A 17 2.70 1.78 12.21
CA GLY A 17 1.46 1.03 12.27
C GLY A 17 0.23 1.85 11.90
N ASP A 18 -0.95 1.35 12.26
CA ASP A 18 -2.25 1.83 11.78
C ASP A 18 -2.56 3.30 12.11
N VAL A 19 -1.94 3.83 13.17
CA VAL A 19 -2.04 5.25 13.57
C VAL A 19 -1.28 6.18 12.64
N CYS A 20 -0.34 5.64 11.84
CA CYS A 20 0.62 6.40 11.09
C CYS A 20 0.04 6.92 9.76
N THR A 21 -0.12 8.24 9.66
CA THR A 21 -0.36 8.91 8.37
C THR A 21 0.96 9.42 7.80
N TYR A 22 1.34 8.99 6.59
CA TYR A 22 2.65 9.21 5.98
C TYR A 22 2.50 9.63 4.50
N PRO A 23 3.55 10.16 3.84
CA PRO A 23 3.46 10.51 2.43
C PRO A 23 3.57 9.24 1.58
N SER A 24 2.57 8.96 0.76
CA SER A 24 2.59 7.89 -0.22
C SER A 24 3.77 8.07 -1.17
N VAL A 25 4.49 6.99 -1.47
CA VAL A 25 5.64 7.02 -2.38
C VAL A 25 5.19 7.26 -3.82
N ALA A 26 4.03 6.72 -4.18
CA ALA A 26 3.51 6.80 -5.55
C ALA A 26 2.96 8.19 -5.88
N THR A 27 2.40 8.90 -4.89
CA THR A 27 1.60 10.12 -5.14
C THR A 27 2.04 11.32 -4.30
N GLY A 28 2.87 11.14 -3.27
CA GLY A 28 3.20 12.17 -2.28
C GLY A 28 2.06 12.54 -1.33
N THR A 29 0.82 12.13 -1.62
CA THR A 29 -0.35 12.43 -0.80
C THR A 29 -0.28 11.73 0.57
N ARG A 30 -0.93 12.33 1.58
CA ARG A 30 -1.00 11.74 2.92
C ARG A 30 -1.94 10.54 2.91
N VAL A 31 -1.43 9.37 3.30
CA VAL A 31 -2.20 8.12 3.37
C VAL A 31 -2.03 7.49 4.74
N ARG A 32 -3.04 6.71 5.14
CA ARG A 32 -3.04 5.88 6.35
C ARG A 32 -3.49 4.49 5.95
N ILE A 33 -2.63 3.50 6.16
CA ILE A 33 -2.87 2.12 5.71
C ILE A 33 -2.88 1.22 6.94
N GLU A 34 -3.97 0.50 7.11
CA GLU A 34 -4.22 -0.42 8.23
C GLU A 34 -3.94 -1.86 7.79
N HIS A 35 -2.67 -2.24 7.76
CA HIS A 35 -2.29 -3.58 7.35
C HIS A 35 -0.98 -4.03 8.01
N TRP A 36 -0.92 -5.32 8.35
CA TRP A 36 0.18 -5.90 9.12
C TRP A 36 1.54 -5.75 8.42
N ASP A 37 1.61 -5.90 7.08
CA ASP A 37 2.88 -5.75 6.36
C ASP A 37 3.37 -4.30 6.44
N VAL A 38 2.51 -3.32 6.15
CA VAL A 38 2.84 -1.90 6.26
C VAL A 38 3.29 -1.55 7.68
N ALA A 39 2.57 -2.00 8.70
CA ALA A 39 2.94 -1.80 10.09
C ALA A 39 4.34 -2.38 10.40
N THR A 40 4.61 -3.59 9.90
CA THR A 40 5.91 -4.25 10.08
C THR A 40 7.03 -3.48 9.39
N GLN A 41 6.85 -3.06 8.13
CA GLN A 41 7.85 -2.32 7.40
C GLN A 41 8.09 -0.93 8.02
N GLN A 42 7.04 -0.25 8.46
CA GLN A 42 7.17 1.03 9.16
C GLN A 42 7.95 0.87 10.47
N GLY A 43 7.68 -0.18 11.25
CA GLY A 43 8.44 -0.45 12.48
C GLY A 43 9.94 -0.62 12.20
N ARG A 44 10.30 -1.34 11.14
CA ARG A 44 11.71 -1.50 10.72
C ARG A 44 12.36 -0.17 10.32
N VAL A 45 11.67 0.65 9.54
CA VAL A 45 12.20 1.96 9.09
C VAL A 45 12.30 2.95 10.25
N ALA A 46 11.29 3.01 11.13
CA ALA A 46 11.32 3.85 12.31
C ALA A 46 12.50 3.49 13.22
N ALA A 47 12.75 2.20 13.46
CA ALA A 47 13.90 1.74 14.24
C ALA A 47 15.25 2.14 13.61
N LYS A 48 15.40 2.00 12.29
CA LYS A 48 16.60 2.47 11.56
C LYS A 48 16.82 3.98 11.74
N ASN A 49 15.74 4.76 11.72
CA ASN A 49 15.84 6.22 11.84
C ASN A 49 16.08 6.68 13.28
N MET A 50 15.59 5.95 14.28
CA MET A 50 16.00 6.13 15.68
C MET A 50 17.52 5.89 15.86
N LEU A 51 18.12 5.04 15.03
CA LEU A 51 19.57 4.78 14.97
C LEU A 51 20.34 5.75 14.06
N GLY A 52 19.70 6.80 13.53
CA GLY A 52 20.36 7.81 12.71
C GLY A 52 20.66 7.39 11.27
N GLN A 53 19.97 6.38 10.73
CA GLN A 53 20.23 5.88 9.36
C GLN A 53 19.49 6.63 8.24
N PHE A 54 18.63 7.61 8.55
CA PHE A 54 17.92 8.46 7.58
C PHE A 54 17.29 7.70 6.39
N THR A 55 16.71 6.54 6.65
CA THR A 55 16.04 5.67 5.67
C THR A 55 14.60 6.16 5.41
N PRO A 56 14.24 6.57 4.18
CA PRO A 56 12.86 6.89 3.85
C PRO A 56 11.99 5.63 3.82
N PHE A 57 10.73 5.76 4.22
CA PHE A 57 9.73 4.71 4.06
C PHE A 57 9.23 4.67 2.62
N THR A 58 9.60 3.63 1.88
CA THR A 58 9.32 3.49 0.44
C THR A 58 8.44 2.30 0.06
N THR A 59 7.79 1.66 1.03
CA THR A 59 6.97 0.46 0.79
C THR A 59 5.71 0.78 -0.01
N THR A 60 5.51 0.05 -1.11
CA THR A 60 4.22 -0.03 -1.79
C THR A 60 3.28 -0.92 -0.98
N PRO A 61 2.10 -0.42 -0.55
CA PRO A 61 1.17 -1.24 0.23
C PRO A 61 0.73 -2.49 -0.52
N PHE A 62 0.70 -3.60 0.20
CA PHE A 62 0.18 -4.88 -0.28
C PHE A 62 -0.65 -5.53 0.81
N PHE A 63 -1.78 -6.12 0.41
CA PHE A 63 -2.57 -7.00 1.26
C PHE A 63 -3.12 -8.19 0.50
N TRP A 64 -3.48 -9.22 1.26
CA TRP A 64 -4.17 -10.39 0.77
C TRP A 64 -5.30 -10.77 1.72
N SER A 65 -6.33 -11.42 1.17
CA SER A 65 -7.43 -11.99 1.94
C SER A 65 -7.93 -13.26 1.26
N GLN A 66 -8.54 -14.14 2.05
CA GLN A 66 -9.27 -15.29 1.54
C GLN A 66 -10.74 -15.13 1.88
N VAL A 67 -11.59 -15.09 0.85
CA VAL A 67 -13.03 -14.94 1.00
C VAL A 67 -13.70 -16.07 0.24
N LEU A 68 -14.46 -16.93 0.93
CA LEU A 68 -15.19 -18.05 0.33
C LEU A 68 -14.33 -18.95 -0.58
N GLY A 69 -13.10 -19.23 -0.17
CA GLY A 69 -12.15 -20.05 -0.93
C GLY A 69 -11.56 -19.38 -2.17
N LYS A 70 -11.67 -18.05 -2.29
CA LYS A 70 -11.03 -17.24 -3.34
C LYS A 70 -9.90 -16.43 -2.73
N ASN A 71 -8.74 -16.46 -3.38
CA ASN A 71 -7.60 -15.64 -3.00
C ASN A 71 -7.74 -14.26 -3.64
N LEU A 72 -7.93 -13.24 -2.80
CA LEU A 72 -7.91 -11.84 -3.18
C LEU A 72 -6.55 -11.26 -2.81
N ARG A 73 -5.90 -10.57 -3.73
CA ARG A 73 -4.73 -9.74 -3.44
C ARG A 73 -4.91 -8.35 -3.96
N PHE A 74 -4.23 -7.39 -3.35
CA PHE A 74 -4.27 -6.00 -3.74
C PHE A 74 -2.92 -5.36 -3.48
N VAL A 75 -2.40 -4.66 -4.48
CA VAL A 75 -1.15 -3.90 -4.40
C VAL A 75 -1.39 -2.46 -4.83
N GLY A 76 -0.71 -1.53 -4.15
CA GLY A 76 -0.85 -0.10 -4.35
C GLY A 76 -1.95 0.52 -3.48
N HIS A 77 -2.36 1.73 -3.83
CA HIS A 77 -3.41 2.46 -3.15
C HIS A 77 -4.23 3.22 -4.18
N ALA A 78 -5.50 2.84 -4.31
CA ALA A 78 -6.43 3.52 -5.19
C ALA A 78 -6.99 4.76 -4.48
N PRO A 79 -6.85 5.98 -5.05
CA PRO A 79 -7.50 7.17 -4.51
C PRO A 79 -9.03 7.09 -4.63
N GLU A 80 -9.74 7.97 -3.92
CA GLU A 80 -11.22 8.02 -3.95
C GLU A 80 -11.79 8.34 -5.34
N MET A 81 -11.05 9.11 -6.16
CA MET A 81 -11.40 9.39 -7.55
C MET A 81 -10.57 8.51 -8.48
N LEU A 82 -11.24 7.55 -9.11
CA LEU A 82 -10.71 6.70 -10.16
C LEU A 82 -11.41 7.02 -11.47
N ASP A 83 -10.66 7.06 -12.57
CA ASP A 83 -11.24 7.33 -13.88
C ASP A 83 -11.82 6.07 -14.52
N ARG A 84 -11.10 4.95 -14.34
CA ARG A 84 -11.47 3.67 -14.95
C ARG A 84 -10.93 2.50 -14.16
N VAL A 85 -11.68 1.39 -14.20
CA VAL A 85 -11.21 0.05 -13.83
C VAL A 85 -11.16 -0.80 -15.09
N ILE A 86 -9.97 -1.31 -15.43
CA ILE A 86 -9.77 -2.24 -16.54
C ILE A 86 -9.74 -3.65 -15.96
N VAL A 87 -10.55 -4.55 -16.51
CA VAL A 87 -10.66 -5.92 -16.01
C VAL A 87 -10.15 -6.90 -17.07
N GLU A 88 -9.29 -7.81 -16.66
CA GLU A 88 -8.73 -8.88 -17.48
C GLU A 88 -9.02 -10.26 -16.86
N GLY A 89 -9.57 -11.18 -17.65
CA GLY A 89 -9.84 -12.55 -17.23
C GLY A 89 -11.34 -12.86 -17.08
N ASP A 90 -11.64 -13.88 -16.28
CA ASP A 90 -13.00 -14.41 -16.11
C ASP A 90 -13.61 -13.93 -14.79
N VAL A 91 -14.47 -12.92 -14.89
CA VAL A 91 -15.21 -12.38 -13.75
C VAL A 91 -16.25 -13.38 -13.23
N ALA A 92 -16.93 -14.10 -14.12
CA ALA A 92 -17.95 -15.08 -13.73
C ALA A 92 -17.31 -16.29 -13.02
N GLY A 93 -16.14 -16.71 -13.48
CA GLY A 93 -15.33 -17.77 -12.87
C GLY A 93 -14.48 -17.34 -11.67
N MET A 94 -14.52 -16.07 -11.26
CA MET A 94 -13.72 -15.53 -10.15
C MET A 94 -12.21 -15.77 -10.33
N SER A 95 -11.72 -15.54 -11.55
CA SER A 95 -10.29 -15.58 -11.91
C SER A 95 -9.94 -14.41 -12.83
N PHE A 96 -9.69 -13.25 -12.25
CA PHE A 96 -9.48 -12.01 -12.98
C PHE A 96 -8.51 -11.06 -12.28
N ILE A 97 -8.08 -10.04 -13.02
CA ILE A 97 -7.26 -8.93 -12.59
C ILE A 97 -8.08 -7.65 -12.80
N SER A 98 -8.04 -6.74 -11.83
CA SER A 98 -8.61 -5.40 -11.95
C SER A 98 -7.51 -4.36 -11.78
N TYR A 99 -7.29 -3.57 -12.82
CA TYR A 99 -6.37 -2.43 -12.81
C TYR A 99 -7.15 -1.16 -12.51
N TYR A 100 -6.82 -0.50 -11.42
CA TYR A 100 -7.41 0.78 -11.02
C TYR A 100 -6.55 1.91 -11.57
N THR A 101 -7.13 2.72 -12.44
CA THR A 101 -6.41 3.75 -13.20
C THR A 101 -6.92 5.14 -12.86
N GLN A 102 -5.99 6.09 -12.88
CA GLN A 102 -6.25 7.52 -12.87
C GLN A 102 -5.29 8.17 -13.85
N ASP A 103 -5.82 9.00 -14.75
CA ASP A 103 -5.20 9.42 -15.99
C ASP A 103 -4.71 8.19 -16.78
N ASP A 104 -3.48 8.22 -17.28
CA ASP A 104 -2.84 7.10 -17.98
C ASP A 104 -1.98 6.21 -17.04
N GLU A 105 -2.14 6.34 -15.71
CA GLU A 105 -1.36 5.60 -14.72
C GLU A 105 -2.20 4.54 -13.97
N ILE A 106 -1.61 3.35 -13.76
CA ILE A 106 -2.17 2.33 -12.87
C ILE A 106 -1.80 2.71 -11.43
N ARG A 107 -2.82 2.95 -10.59
CA ARG A 107 -2.67 3.32 -9.18
C ARG A 107 -2.66 2.11 -8.24
N ALA A 108 -3.41 1.07 -8.61
CA ALA A 108 -3.50 -0.16 -7.85
C ALA A 108 -3.91 -1.33 -8.74
N VAL A 109 -3.63 -2.54 -8.28
CA VAL A 109 -4.05 -3.79 -8.94
C VAL A 109 -4.67 -4.70 -7.90
N ALA A 110 -5.87 -5.22 -8.19
CA ALA A 110 -6.45 -6.34 -7.47
C ALA A 110 -6.42 -7.60 -8.31
N THR A 111 -6.18 -8.75 -7.69
CA THR A 111 -6.31 -10.06 -8.34
C THR A 111 -7.26 -10.95 -7.56
N VAL A 112 -8.03 -11.75 -8.27
CA VAL A 112 -8.78 -12.88 -7.72
C VAL A 112 -8.27 -14.14 -8.41
N ASN A 113 -7.68 -15.07 -7.65
CA ASN A 113 -7.12 -16.34 -8.16
C ASN A 113 -6.25 -16.19 -9.43
N LYS A 114 -5.44 -15.13 -9.47
CA LYS A 114 -4.52 -14.79 -10.57
C LYS A 114 -3.11 -14.52 -10.05
N ASP A 115 -2.74 -15.23 -8.99
CA ASP A 115 -1.41 -15.13 -8.39
C ASP A 115 -0.33 -15.64 -9.38
N PRO A 116 0.88 -15.06 -9.37
CA PRO A 116 1.41 -14.07 -8.43
C PRO A 116 1.32 -12.61 -8.92
N ILE A 117 0.34 -12.25 -9.77
CA ILE A 117 0.35 -10.95 -10.48
C ILE A 117 0.33 -9.72 -9.55
N ALA A 118 -0.34 -9.78 -8.39
CA ALA A 118 -0.28 -8.74 -7.37
C ALA A 118 0.57 -9.22 -6.18
N VAL A 119 1.82 -8.74 -6.12
CA VAL A 119 2.78 -8.92 -5.03
C VAL A 119 3.57 -7.61 -4.84
N ALA A 120 4.06 -7.37 -3.62
CA ALA A 120 4.97 -6.27 -3.29
C ALA A 120 6.25 -6.80 -2.62
#